data_AF-A0A382I9S7-F1
#
_entry.id   AF-A0A382I9S7-F1
#
_cell.length_a   1.000
_cell.length_b   1.000
_cell.length_c   1.000
_cell.angle_alpha   90.00
_cell.angle_beta   90.00
_cell.angle_gamma   90.00
#
_symmetry.space_group_name_H-M   'P 1'
#
loop_
_entity.id
_entity.type
_entity.pdbx_description
1 polymer ?
#
loop_
_entity_poly.entity_id
_entity_poly.type
_entity_poly.pdbx_seq_one_letter_code
_entity_poly.pdbx_strand_id
1 'polypeptide(L)'
;MDIALIIGVIVGLAAMIGSIAYALFVEGSAGGFGDFLSIPSFGIVFGGMIASIFVAFPMPHVAALGKAIGAVLKPADDKMGPLVDEACEIAEMGRKGAADLEKAVDSIRTYFFKDGVQMVVDGYSLEEVSEIMETRIEYREKREKVQTDMLKSMGDLAPAWGMVGTLIGLVLMLAGFGGEGGADNLGGGMAAALITTLYGAVFANLFFLPMAQKMGNKTT
;
A
#
# COMPACT_ATOMS: atom_id res chain seq x y z
N MET A 1 -15.07 -3.57 5.06
CA MET A 1 -14.03 -2.51 4.90
C MET A 1 -13.11 -2.61 6.08
N ASP A 2 -11.82 -2.35 5.89
CA ASP A 2 -10.88 -2.42 6.98
C ASP A 2 -10.95 -1.18 7.88
N ILE A 3 -11.65 -1.34 9.01
CA ILE A 3 -11.97 -0.25 9.95
C ILE A 3 -10.69 0.34 10.55
N ALA A 4 -9.66 -0.47 10.80
CA ALA A 4 -8.42 -0.02 11.43
C ALA A 4 -7.62 0.93 10.53
N LEU A 5 -7.55 0.66 9.22
CA LEU A 5 -6.91 1.58 8.28
C LEU A 5 -7.68 2.89 8.16
N ILE A 6 -9.01 2.82 8.04
CA ILE A 6 -9.84 4.02 7.88
C ILE A 6 -9.73 4.90 9.14
N ILE A 7 -9.85 4.32 10.33
CA ILE A 7 -9.67 5.05 11.60
C ILE A 7 -8.26 5.62 11.69
N GLY A 8 -7.22 4.84 11.40
CA GLY A 8 -5.84 5.30 11.48
C GLY A 8 -5.55 6.50 10.56
N VAL A 9 -6.00 6.44 9.30
CA VAL A 9 -5.86 7.55 8.35
C VAL A 9 -6.67 8.77 8.79
N ILE A 10 -7.92 8.59 9.22
CA ILE A 10 -8.77 9.69 9.68
C ILE A 10 -8.18 10.37 10.91
N VAL A 11 -7.76 9.59 11.92
CA VAL A 11 -7.16 10.12 13.15
C VAL A 11 -5.84 10.81 12.86
N GLY A 12 -4.99 10.23 12.00
CA GLY A 12 -3.72 10.85 11.60
C GLY A 12 -3.91 12.18 10.87
N LEU A 13 -4.84 12.23 9.91
CA LEU A 13 -5.18 13.47 9.21
C LEU A 13 -5.84 14.49 10.14
N ALA A 14 -6.76 14.06 11.02
CA ALA A 14 -7.44 14.94 11.97
C ALA A 14 -6.46 15.52 13.00
N ALA A 15 -5.48 14.75 13.48
CA ALA A 15 -4.45 15.23 14.37
C ALA A 15 -3.55 16.27 13.68
N MET A 16 -3.15 16.01 12.43
CA MET A 16 -2.33 16.92 11.64
C MET A 16 -3.09 18.22 11.31
N ILE A 17 -4.26 18.12 10.70
CA ILE A 17 -5.10 19.29 10.37
C ILE A 17 -5.52 20.03 11.65
N GLY A 18 -5.83 19.30 12.72
CA GLY A 18 -6.17 19.86 14.03
C GLY A 18 -5.02 20.65 14.64
N SER A 19 -3.78 20.15 14.56
CA SER A 19 -2.60 20.89 15.03
C SER A 19 -2.35 22.16 14.21
N ILE A 20 -2.54 22.11 12.88
CA ILE A 20 -2.43 23.29 12.01
C ILE A 20 -3.54 24.29 12.34
N ALA A 21 -4.79 23.83 12.52
CA ALA A 21 -5.91 24.66 12.90
C ALA A 21 -5.67 25.35 14.25
N TYR A 22 -5.15 24.61 15.23
CA TYR A 22 -4.85 25.14 16.55
C TYR A 22 -3.77 26.24 16.46
N ALA A 23 -2.68 26.00 15.74
CA ALA A 23 -1.63 27.00 15.53
C ALA A 23 -2.19 28.27 14.84
N LEU A 24 -3.05 28.12 13.83
CA LEU A 24 -3.59 29.25 13.08
C LEU A 24 -4.64 30.06 13.88
N PHE A 25 -5.60 29.38 14.53
CA PHE A 25 -6.75 30.05 15.15
C PHE A 25 -6.59 30.33 16.65
N VAL A 26 -5.75 29.59 17.36
CA VAL A 26 -5.58 29.73 18.82
C VAL A 26 -4.28 30.46 19.14
N GLU A 27 -3.17 30.08 18.51
CA GLU A 27 -1.88 30.76 18.70
C GLU A 27 -1.77 32.06 17.89
N GLY A 28 -2.70 32.29 16.95
CA GLY A 28 -2.76 33.50 16.13
C GLY A 28 -1.58 33.61 15.16
N SER A 29 -1.02 32.47 14.73
CA SER A 29 0.06 32.47 13.74
C SER A 29 -0.41 33.11 12.42
N ALA A 30 0.45 33.95 11.85
CA ALA A 30 0.16 34.60 10.57
C ALA A 30 0.21 33.56 9.44
N GLY A 31 -0.93 33.29 8.81
CA GLY A 31 -1.05 32.36 7.69
C GLY A 31 -2.47 31.82 7.50
N GLY A 32 -2.63 30.96 6.49
CA GLY A 32 -3.87 30.23 6.24
C GLY A 32 -3.60 28.80 5.80
N PHE A 33 -4.63 27.95 5.79
CA PHE A 33 -4.50 26.56 5.30
C PHE A 33 -3.96 26.46 3.88
N GLY A 34 -4.20 27.48 3.05
CA GLY A 34 -3.70 27.57 1.69
C GLY A 34 -2.16 27.56 1.60
N ASP A 35 -1.47 28.01 2.65
CA ASP A 35 0.00 28.07 2.66
C ASP A 35 0.63 26.68 2.72
N PHE A 36 -0.10 25.67 3.20
CA PHE A 36 0.33 24.27 3.21
C PHE A 36 -0.06 23.52 1.94
N LEU A 37 -0.77 24.16 0.99
CA LEU A 37 -1.26 23.58 -0.26
C LEU A 37 -0.50 24.15 -1.46
N SER A 38 0.53 23.45 -1.91
CA SER A 38 1.35 23.83 -3.07
C SER A 38 1.26 22.78 -4.17
N ILE A 39 0.60 23.14 -5.28
CA ILE A 39 0.51 22.29 -6.49
C ILE A 39 1.91 21.95 -7.03
N PRO A 40 2.87 22.89 -7.14
CA PRO A 40 4.23 22.58 -7.58
C PRO A 40 4.94 21.58 -6.65
N SER A 41 4.84 21.78 -5.33
CA SER A 41 5.46 20.89 -4.34
C SER A 41 4.85 19.48 -4.39
N PHE A 42 3.53 19.39 -4.57
CA PHE A 42 2.84 18.11 -4.76
C PHE A 42 3.31 17.43 -6.05
N GLY A 43 3.40 18.16 -7.16
CA GLY A 43 3.86 17.64 -8.44
C GLY A 43 5.27 17.07 -8.39
N ILE A 44 6.20 17.73 -7.70
CA ILE A 44 7.58 17.26 -7.52
C ILE A 44 7.59 15.94 -6.73
N VAL A 45 6.90 15.90 -5.58
CA VAL A 45 6.95 14.75 -4.68
C VAL A 45 6.16 13.57 -5.25
N PHE A 46 4.88 13.79 -5.56
CA PHE A 46 3.99 12.73 -6.03
C PHE A 46 4.35 12.30 -7.47
N GLY A 47 4.61 13.26 -8.36
CA GLY A 47 5.00 12.98 -9.74
C GLY A 47 6.37 12.31 -9.82
N GLY A 48 7.35 12.78 -9.05
CA GLY A 48 8.67 12.16 -8.95
C GLY A 48 8.61 10.74 -8.41
N MET A 49 7.87 10.53 -7.33
CA MET A 49 7.65 9.19 -6.75
C MET A 49 7.04 8.23 -7.78
N ILE A 50 5.97 8.64 -8.46
CA ILE A 50 5.32 7.79 -9.47
C ILE A 50 6.27 7.51 -10.63
N ALA A 51 6.99 8.52 -11.14
CA ALA A 51 7.99 8.33 -12.19
C ALA A 51 9.09 7.34 -11.78
N SER A 52 9.58 7.41 -10.54
CA SER A 52 10.56 6.45 -10.01
C SER A 52 10.01 5.02 -9.97
N ILE A 53 8.72 4.83 -9.71
CA ILE A 53 8.09 3.50 -9.77
C ILE A 53 8.03 2.97 -11.20
N PHE A 54 7.72 3.82 -12.18
CA PHE A 54 7.78 3.43 -13.60
C PHE A 54 9.21 3.06 -14.05
N VAL A 55 10.24 3.65 -13.45
CA VAL A 55 11.65 3.30 -13.71
C VAL A 55 12.04 2.00 -13.01
N ALA A 56 11.56 1.77 -11.78
CA ALA A 56 11.97 0.63 -10.97
C ALA A 56 11.23 -0.68 -11.31
N PHE A 57 9.98 -0.59 -11.81
CA PHE A 57 9.12 -1.76 -11.99
C PHE A 57 8.59 -1.89 -13.44
N PRO A 58 8.48 -3.12 -13.98
CA PRO A 58 7.87 -3.36 -15.28
C PRO A 58 6.41 -2.89 -15.35
N MET A 59 5.99 -2.39 -16.52
CA MET A 59 4.65 -1.84 -16.76
C MET A 59 3.48 -2.74 -16.31
N PRO A 60 3.51 -4.08 -16.50
CA PRO A 60 2.43 -4.95 -16.03
C PRO A 60 2.21 -4.88 -14.51
N HIS A 61 3.28 -4.74 -13.73
CA HIS A 61 3.18 -4.61 -12.27
C HIS A 61 2.67 -3.23 -11.87
N VAL A 62 3.11 -2.17 -12.57
CA VAL A 62 2.63 -0.81 -12.34
C VAL A 62 1.12 -0.68 -12.60
N ALA A 63 0.61 -1.29 -13.68
CA ALA A 63 -0.82 -1.32 -13.96
C ALA A 63 -1.63 -2.08 -12.89
N ALA A 64 -1.01 -3.05 -12.21
CA ALA A 64 -1.63 -3.80 -11.12
C ALA A 64 -1.63 -3.06 -9.77
N LEU A 65 -0.83 -2.00 -9.62
CA LEU A 65 -0.69 -1.24 -8.37
C LEU A 65 -2.03 -0.65 -7.88
N GLY A 66 -2.84 -0.11 -8.79
CA GLY A 66 -4.16 0.43 -8.42
C GLY A 66 -5.10 -0.62 -7.84
N LYS A 67 -5.02 -1.87 -8.36
CA LYS A 67 -5.77 -3.00 -7.82
C LYS A 67 -5.22 -3.43 -6.45
N ALA A 68 -3.90 -3.41 -6.27
CA ALA A 68 -3.25 -3.73 -5.00
C ALA A 68 -3.67 -2.74 -3.89
N ILE A 69 -3.64 -1.44 -4.17
CA ILE A 69 -4.12 -0.40 -3.24
C ILE A 69 -5.58 -0.64 -2.84
N GLY A 70 -6.44 -0.98 -3.81
CA GLY A 70 -7.83 -1.34 -3.54
C GLY A 70 -8.00 -2.61 -2.68
N ALA A 71 -7.10 -3.58 -2.82
CA ALA A 71 -7.09 -4.80 -2.01
C ALA A 71 -6.71 -4.53 -0.55
N VAL A 72 -5.84 -3.55 -0.28
CA VAL A 72 -5.46 -3.16 1.10
C VAL A 72 -6.69 -2.66 1.90
N LEU A 73 -7.65 -2.01 1.24
CA LEU A 73 -8.87 -1.47 1.85
C LEU A 73 -9.94 -2.53 2.16
N LYS A 74 -9.86 -3.70 1.51
CA LYS A 74 -10.77 -4.81 1.78
C LYS A 74 -10.40 -5.48 3.10
N PRO A 75 -11.37 -5.92 3.93
CA PRO A 75 -11.06 -6.66 5.14
C PRO A 75 -10.33 -7.97 4.75
N ALA A 76 -9.35 -8.36 5.57
CA ALA A 76 -8.78 -9.70 5.48
C ALA A 76 -9.87 -10.73 5.86
N ASP A 77 -9.99 -11.81 5.09
CA ASP A 77 -10.90 -12.90 5.40
C ASP A 77 -10.15 -14.00 6.17
N ASP A 78 -9.68 -13.65 7.37
CA ASP A 78 -8.79 -14.50 8.20
C ASP A 78 -9.56 -15.54 9.03
N LYS A 79 -10.76 -15.93 8.62
CA LYS A 79 -11.55 -16.92 9.36
C LYS A 79 -11.01 -18.32 9.06
N MET A 80 -9.97 -18.71 9.80
CA MET A 80 -9.38 -20.05 9.73
C MET A 80 -10.34 -21.14 10.23
N GLY A 81 -11.20 -20.86 11.21
CA GLY A 81 -12.14 -21.83 11.77
C GLY A 81 -13.00 -22.54 10.71
N PRO A 82 -13.78 -21.80 9.91
CA PRO A 82 -14.56 -22.38 8.81
C PRO A 82 -13.75 -23.19 7.80
N LEU A 83 -12.49 -22.82 7.53
CA LEU A 83 -11.62 -23.57 6.62
C LEU A 83 -11.18 -24.92 7.24
N VAL A 84 -10.90 -24.93 8.54
CA VAL A 84 -10.58 -26.17 9.27
C VAL A 84 -11.79 -27.08 9.33
N ASP A 85 -12.96 -26.53 9.65
CA ASP A 85 -14.22 -27.28 9.68
C ASP A 85 -14.52 -27.91 8.31
N GLU A 86 -14.41 -27.12 7.23
CA GLU A 86 -14.56 -27.59 5.84
C GLU A 86 -13.53 -28.69 5.51
N ALA A 87 -12.26 -28.53 5.92
CA ALA A 87 -11.24 -29.55 5.70
C ALA A 87 -11.52 -30.86 6.45
N CYS A 88 -12.00 -30.78 7.69
CA CYS A 88 -12.39 -31.93 8.48
C CYS A 88 -13.59 -32.67 7.86
N GLU A 89 -14.63 -31.93 7.44
CA GLU A 89 -15.81 -32.51 6.77
C GLU A 89 -15.43 -33.25 5.48
N ILE A 90 -14.58 -32.64 4.64
CA ILE A 90 -14.10 -33.28 3.40
C ILE A 90 -13.24 -34.51 3.71
N ALA A 91 -12.40 -34.46 4.74
CA ALA A 91 -11.61 -35.61 5.17
C ALA A 91 -12.48 -36.79 5.62
N GLU A 92 -13.59 -36.53 6.33
CA GLU A 92 -14.56 -37.57 6.68
C GLU A 92 -15.25 -38.18 5.47
N MET A 93 -15.58 -37.37 4.45
CA MET A 93 -16.14 -37.86 3.20
C MET A 93 -15.15 -38.72 2.42
N GLY A 94 -13.87 -38.32 2.37
CA GLY A 94 -12.79 -39.13 1.80
C GLY A 94 -12.63 -40.51 2.46
N ARG A 95 -12.87 -40.61 3.77
CA ARG A 95 -12.87 -41.91 4.48
C ARG A 95 -14.02 -42.83 4.09
N LYS A 96 -15.16 -42.29 3.63
CA LYS A 96 -16.31 -43.09 3.18
C LYS A 96 -16.08 -43.70 1.79
N GLY A 97 -15.29 -43.02 0.96
CA GLY A 97 -14.80 -43.53 -0.32
C GLY A 97 -14.63 -42.43 -1.37
N ALA A 98 -13.89 -42.73 -2.45
CA ALA A 98 -13.58 -41.77 -3.50
C ALA A 98 -14.82 -41.19 -4.20
N ALA A 99 -15.87 -42.00 -4.39
CA ALA A 99 -17.12 -41.55 -5.02
C ALA A 99 -17.91 -40.54 -4.17
N ASP A 100 -17.74 -40.57 -2.85
CA ASP A 100 -18.38 -39.60 -1.96
C ASP A 100 -17.54 -38.33 -1.80
N LEU A 101 -16.21 -38.46 -1.92
CA LEU A 101 -15.31 -37.31 -2.04
C LEU A 101 -15.62 -36.50 -3.30
N GLU A 102 -15.76 -37.17 -4.45
CA GLU A 102 -16.09 -36.53 -5.74
C GLU A 102 -17.37 -35.69 -5.68
N LYS A 103 -18.42 -36.20 -5.04
CA LYS A 103 -19.67 -35.43 -4.83
C LYS A 103 -19.49 -34.22 -3.93
N ALA A 104 -18.54 -34.29 -2.99
CA ALA A 104 -18.26 -33.22 -2.04
C ALA A 104 -17.36 -32.12 -2.63
N VAL A 105 -16.61 -32.38 -3.70
CA VAL A 105 -15.70 -31.39 -4.34
C VAL A 105 -16.44 -30.13 -4.76
N ASP A 106 -17.65 -30.26 -5.30
CA ASP A 106 -18.44 -29.10 -5.75
C ASP A 106 -19.01 -28.25 -4.60
N SER A 107 -19.01 -28.79 -3.38
CA SER A 107 -19.45 -28.07 -2.18
C SER A 107 -18.36 -27.15 -1.60
N ILE A 108 -17.10 -27.34 -2.01
CA ILE A 108 -15.95 -26.60 -1.49
C ILE A 108 -15.99 -25.16 -1.98
N ARG A 109 -15.92 -24.21 -1.05
CA ARG A 109 -16.05 -22.78 -1.34
C ARG A 109 -14.75 -22.17 -1.87
N THR A 110 -13.62 -22.66 -1.36
CA THR A 110 -12.30 -22.11 -1.66
C THR A 110 -11.69 -22.82 -2.87
N TYR A 111 -11.52 -22.11 -3.99
CA TYR A 111 -10.95 -22.68 -5.22
C TYR A 111 -9.60 -23.38 -5.01
N PHE A 112 -8.72 -22.82 -4.17
CA PHE A 112 -7.43 -23.46 -3.87
C PHE A 112 -7.60 -24.83 -3.22
N PHE A 113 -8.50 -24.95 -2.24
CA PHE A 113 -8.77 -26.23 -1.58
C PHE A 113 -9.49 -27.20 -2.52
N LYS A 114 -10.45 -26.70 -3.32
CA LYS A 114 -11.16 -27.47 -4.34
C LYS A 114 -10.21 -28.14 -5.33
N ASP A 115 -9.26 -27.39 -5.88
CA ASP A 115 -8.26 -27.92 -6.81
C ASP A 115 -7.40 -29.01 -6.17
N GLY A 116 -7.02 -28.84 -4.90
CA GLY A 116 -6.29 -29.85 -4.11
C GLY A 116 -7.06 -31.16 -4.00
N VAL A 117 -8.34 -31.09 -3.62
CA VAL A 117 -9.20 -32.27 -3.46
C VAL A 117 -9.50 -32.92 -4.82
N GLN A 118 -9.67 -32.12 -5.88
CA GLN A 118 -9.86 -32.64 -7.23
C GLN A 118 -8.65 -33.47 -7.69
N MET A 119 -7.42 -33.00 -7.45
CA MET A 119 -6.21 -33.77 -7.78
C MET A 119 -6.14 -35.11 -7.01
N VAL A 120 -6.64 -35.15 -5.77
CA VAL A 120 -6.75 -36.41 -5.01
C VAL A 120 -7.77 -37.36 -5.64
N VAL A 121 -8.92 -36.85 -6.08
CA VAL A 121 -9.94 -37.65 -6.79
C VAL A 121 -9.42 -38.17 -8.13
N ASP A 122 -8.63 -37.37 -8.84
CA ASP A 122 -8.02 -37.72 -10.13
C ASP A 122 -6.87 -38.74 -9.99
N GLY A 123 -6.47 -39.09 -8.77
CA GLY A 123 -5.52 -40.17 -8.48
C GLY A 123 -4.04 -39.76 -8.46
N TYR A 124 -3.75 -38.47 -8.28
CA TYR A 124 -2.38 -37.98 -8.11
C TYR A 124 -1.76 -38.53 -6.81
N SER A 125 -0.45 -38.75 -6.81
CA SER A 125 0.28 -39.12 -5.59
C SER A 125 0.34 -37.96 -4.58
N LEU A 126 0.57 -38.28 -3.30
CA LEU A 126 0.69 -37.28 -2.25
C LEU A 126 1.85 -36.30 -2.55
N GLU A 127 2.95 -36.83 -3.06
CA GLU A 127 4.14 -36.07 -3.44
C GLU A 127 3.81 -35.08 -4.56
N GLU A 128 3.14 -35.52 -5.63
CA GLU A 128 2.74 -34.65 -6.74
C GLU A 128 1.77 -33.54 -6.30
N VAL A 129 0.74 -33.89 -5.50
CA VAL A 129 -0.21 -32.90 -4.99
C VAL A 129 0.49 -31.87 -4.12
N SER A 130 1.37 -32.32 -3.22
CA SER A 130 2.12 -31.42 -2.33
C SER A 130 3.01 -30.48 -3.12
N GLU A 131 3.79 -30.99 -4.09
CA GLU A 131 4.67 -30.18 -4.92
C GLU A 131 3.89 -29.13 -5.74
N ILE A 132 2.77 -29.52 -6.36
CA ILE A 132 1.95 -28.60 -7.16
C ILE A 132 1.35 -27.49 -6.27
N MET A 133 0.85 -27.87 -5.09
CA MET A 133 0.20 -26.94 -4.17
C MET A 133 1.20 -25.98 -3.54
N GLU A 134 2.37 -26.46 -3.12
CA GLU A 134 3.48 -25.64 -2.62
C GLU A 134 3.98 -24.67 -3.69
N THR A 135 4.20 -25.16 -4.92
CA THR A 135 4.60 -24.33 -6.06
C THR A 135 3.58 -23.22 -6.32
N ARG A 136 2.28 -23.53 -6.26
CA ARG A 136 1.20 -22.53 -6.41
C ARG A 136 1.22 -21.49 -5.30
N ILE A 137 1.46 -21.89 -4.04
CA ILE A 137 1.62 -20.97 -2.91
C ILE A 137 2.82 -20.05 -3.17
N GLU A 138 3.97 -20.61 -3.55
CA GLU A 138 5.18 -19.83 -3.79
C GLU A 138 5.00 -18.80 -4.92
N TYR A 139 4.36 -19.18 -6.03
CA TYR A 139 4.06 -18.25 -7.12
C TYR A 139 3.07 -17.16 -6.70
N ARG A 140 2.11 -17.48 -5.83
CA ARG A 140 1.17 -16.51 -5.28
C ARG A 140 1.88 -15.51 -4.37
N GLU A 141 2.69 -16.00 -3.44
CA GLU A 141 3.51 -15.18 -2.55
C GLU A 141 4.46 -14.28 -3.32
N LYS A 142 5.16 -14.81 -4.34
CA LYS A 142 6.02 -14.00 -5.23
C LYS A 142 5.26 -12.86 -5.88
N ARG A 143 4.05 -13.12 -6.40
CA ARG A 143 3.22 -12.10 -7.05
C ARG A 143 2.74 -11.03 -6.06
N GLU A 144 2.32 -11.44 -4.87
CA GLU A 144 1.84 -10.51 -3.82
C GLU A 144 3.01 -9.71 -3.22
N LYS A 145 4.19 -10.34 -3.07
CA LYS A 145 5.43 -9.69 -2.63
C LYS A 145 5.87 -8.57 -3.56
N VAL A 146 5.78 -8.73 -4.88
CA VAL A 146 6.08 -7.65 -5.83
C VAL A 146 5.19 -6.43 -5.57
N GLN A 147 3.91 -6.62 -5.25
CA GLN A 147 3.01 -5.52 -4.94
C GLN A 147 3.39 -4.85 -3.62
N THR A 148 3.81 -5.63 -2.62
CA THR A 148 4.24 -5.13 -1.30
C THR A 148 5.54 -4.33 -1.42
N ASP A 149 6.49 -4.83 -2.19
CA ASP A 149 7.77 -4.18 -2.45
C ASP A 149 7.57 -2.87 -3.23
N MET A 150 6.58 -2.80 -4.13
CA MET A 150 6.21 -1.55 -4.81
C MET A 150 5.68 -0.49 -3.83
N LEU A 151 4.73 -0.83 -2.96
CA LEU A 151 4.21 0.10 -1.95
C LEU A 151 5.30 0.55 -0.97
N LYS A 152 6.17 -0.37 -0.56
CA LYS A 152 7.33 -0.04 0.26
C LYS A 152 8.26 0.93 -0.45
N SER A 153 8.58 0.66 -1.72
CA SER A 153 9.39 1.56 -2.55
C SER A 153 8.78 2.95 -2.68
N MET A 154 7.45 3.06 -2.83
CA MET A 154 6.77 4.36 -2.82
C MET A 154 6.95 5.09 -1.48
N GLY A 155 6.88 4.36 -0.38
CA GLY A 155 7.12 4.89 0.96
C GLY A 155 8.55 5.38 1.18
N ASP A 156 9.54 4.69 0.62
CA ASP A 156 10.96 5.08 0.73
C ASP A 156 11.31 6.23 -0.24
N LEU A 157 10.67 6.28 -1.41
CA LEU A 157 10.92 7.28 -2.46
C LEU A 157 10.20 8.61 -2.19
N ALA A 158 9.05 8.62 -1.52
CA ALA A 158 8.32 9.86 -1.26
C ALA A 158 9.13 10.89 -0.44
N PRO A 159 9.81 10.54 0.67
CA PRO A 159 10.66 11.47 1.41
C PRO A 159 11.92 11.86 0.63
N ALA A 160 12.47 10.94 -0.18
CA ALA A 160 13.61 11.23 -1.05
C ALA A 160 13.27 12.34 -2.07
N TRP A 161 12.11 12.26 -2.72
CA TRP A 161 11.63 13.34 -3.59
C TRP A 161 11.24 14.60 -2.82
N GLY A 162 10.81 14.47 -1.56
CA GLY A 162 10.65 15.60 -0.64
C GLY A 162 11.95 16.39 -0.44
N MET A 163 13.08 15.69 -0.27
CA MET A 163 14.42 16.29 -0.20
C MET A 163 14.89 16.85 -1.55
N VAL A 164 14.55 16.24 -2.68
CA VAL A 164 14.81 16.86 -3.99
C VAL A 164 14.05 18.18 -4.11
N GLY A 165 12.80 18.21 -3.66
CA GLY A 165 11.99 19.42 -3.60
C GLY A 165 12.58 20.52 -2.71
N THR A 166 13.21 20.16 -1.58
CA THR A 166 13.88 21.17 -0.74
C THR A 166 15.07 21.79 -1.45
N LEU A 167 15.86 20.99 -2.14
CA LEU A 167 16.99 21.49 -2.94
C LEU A 167 16.51 22.44 -4.05
N ILE A 168 15.41 22.10 -4.74
CA ILE A 168 14.80 22.98 -5.75
C ILE A 168 14.34 24.30 -5.11
N GLY A 169 13.64 24.24 -3.97
CA GLY A 169 13.17 25.43 -3.25
C GLY A 169 14.32 26.33 -2.78
N LEU A 170 15.41 25.74 -2.28
CA LEU A 170 16.63 26.47 -1.89
C LEU A 170 17.31 27.13 -3.09
N VAL A 171 17.39 26.46 -4.24
CA VAL A 171 17.94 27.05 -5.47
C VAL A 171 17.10 28.23 -5.93
N LEU A 172 15.77 28.12 -5.91
CA LEU A 172 14.87 29.23 -6.27
C LEU A 172 14.97 30.39 -5.29
N MET A 173 15.09 30.10 -3.99
CA MET A 173 15.32 31.10 -2.95
C MET A 173 16.60 31.89 -3.19
N LEU A 174 17.71 31.19 -3.49
CA LEU A 174 19.01 31.82 -3.78
C LEU A 174 19.01 32.58 -5.12
N ALA A 175 18.29 32.09 -6.13
CA ALA A 175 18.16 32.78 -7.41
C ALA A 175 17.35 34.09 -7.30
N GLY A 176 16.35 34.13 -6.41
CA GLY A 176 15.62 35.36 -6.08
C GLY A 176 16.42 36.33 -5.20
N PHE A 177 17.49 35.85 -4.56
CA PHE A 177 18.37 36.63 -3.70
C PHE A 177 19.27 37.55 -4.54
N GLY A 178 18.77 38.75 -4.86
CA GLY A 178 19.52 39.79 -5.58
C GLY A 178 18.79 40.43 -6.77
N GLY A 179 17.57 39.98 -7.12
CA GLY A 179 16.73 40.56 -8.18
C GLY A 179 15.66 41.55 -7.67
N GLU A 180 14.85 42.10 -8.59
CA GLU A 180 13.69 42.98 -8.29
C GLU A 180 12.65 42.23 -7.43
N GLY A 181 12.71 42.42 -6.11
CA GLY A 181 11.86 41.76 -5.12
C GLY A 181 12.51 41.62 -3.73
N GLY A 182 13.85 41.68 -3.64
CA GLY A 182 14.55 41.70 -2.35
C GLY A 182 14.22 40.50 -1.43
N ALA A 183 14.28 40.72 -0.11
CA ALA A 183 14.04 39.71 0.92
C ALA A 183 12.61 39.11 0.92
N ASP A 184 11.66 39.73 0.22
CA ASP A 184 10.25 39.27 0.18
C ASP A 184 10.08 37.98 -0.65
N ASN A 185 10.96 37.74 -1.64
CA ASN A 185 10.97 36.49 -2.41
C ASN A 185 11.64 35.32 -1.66
N LEU A 186 12.27 35.57 -0.51
CA LEU A 186 12.93 34.53 0.29
C LEU A 186 11.91 33.57 0.93
N GLY A 187 10.77 34.13 1.38
CA GLY A 187 9.73 33.38 2.08
C GLY A 187 9.07 32.32 1.19
N GLY A 188 8.83 32.63 -0.08
CA GLY A 188 8.19 31.70 -1.03
C GLY A 188 9.04 30.46 -1.33
N GLY A 189 10.34 30.63 -1.56
CA GLY A 189 11.27 29.53 -1.81
C GLY A 189 11.45 28.61 -0.60
N MET A 190 11.54 29.21 0.60
CA MET A 190 11.63 28.46 1.85
C MET A 190 10.34 27.69 2.16
N ALA A 191 9.17 28.31 1.97
CA ALA A 191 7.88 27.66 2.14
C ALA A 191 7.74 26.45 1.20
N ALA A 192 8.07 26.61 -0.08
CA ALA A 192 8.02 25.52 -1.06
C ALA A 192 8.89 24.32 -0.65
N ALA A 193 10.11 24.57 -0.14
CA ALA A 193 11.02 23.53 0.35
C ALA A 193 10.48 22.76 1.58
N LEU A 194 9.89 23.47 2.53
CA LEU A 194 9.32 22.83 3.72
C LEU A 194 8.07 22.01 3.37
N ILE A 195 7.22 22.51 2.46
CA ILE A 195 6.00 21.81 2.01
C ILE A 195 6.34 20.52 1.26
N THR A 196 7.38 20.49 0.42
CA THR A 196 7.79 19.23 -0.25
C THR A 196 8.24 18.18 0.76
N THR A 197 8.95 18.58 1.83
CA THR A 197 9.34 17.66 2.91
C THR A 197 8.12 17.12 3.65
N LEU A 198 7.18 18.00 3.97
CA LEU A 198 5.92 17.63 4.63
C LEU A 198 5.17 16.59 3.79
N TYR A 199 4.97 16.84 2.50
CA TYR A 199 4.26 15.89 1.62
C TYR A 199 4.98 14.55 1.53
N GLY A 200 6.30 14.55 1.35
CA GLY A 200 7.08 13.32 1.31
C GLY A 200 6.93 12.48 2.57
N ALA A 201 7.03 13.13 3.74
CA ALA A 201 6.88 12.46 5.03
C ALA A 201 5.46 11.92 5.26
N VAL A 202 4.43 12.70 4.90
CA VAL A 202 3.02 12.29 5.05
C VAL A 202 2.69 11.12 4.13
N PHE A 203 3.07 11.18 2.85
CA PHE A 203 2.84 10.09 1.92
C PHE A 203 3.52 8.79 2.36
N ALA A 204 4.78 8.88 2.81
CA ALA A 204 5.51 7.72 3.29
C ALA A 204 4.88 7.08 4.53
N ASN A 205 4.70 7.87 5.58
CA ASN A 205 4.44 7.35 6.92
C ASN A 205 2.95 7.16 7.22
N LEU A 206 2.06 7.92 6.57
CA LEU A 206 0.62 7.80 6.78
C LEU A 206 -0.04 6.84 5.80
N PHE A 207 0.51 6.71 4.58
CA PHE A 207 -0.11 5.93 3.51
C PHE A 207 0.75 4.73 3.09
N PHE A 208 1.88 4.94 2.42
CA PHE A 208 2.54 3.87 1.68
C PHE A 208 3.21 2.81 2.55
N LEU A 209 3.98 3.19 3.58
CA LEU A 209 4.65 2.22 4.46
C LEU A 209 3.67 1.40 5.29
N PRO A 210 2.64 1.98 5.95
CA PRO A 210 1.63 1.19 6.65
C PRO A 210 0.81 0.29 5.72
N MET A 211 0.48 0.76 4.50
CA MET A 211 -0.22 -0.06 3.50
C MET A 211 0.64 -1.25 3.06
N ALA A 212 1.95 -1.06 2.87
CA ALA A 212 2.87 -2.15 2.54
C ALA A 212 2.93 -3.19 3.67
N GLN A 213 3.12 -2.76 4.91
CA GLN A 213 3.12 -3.65 6.08
C GLN A 213 1.82 -4.44 6.20
N LYS A 214 0.70 -3.75 6.01
CA LYS A 214 -0.62 -4.39 6.06
C LYS A 214 -0.83 -5.42 4.98
N MET A 215 -0.36 -5.17 3.76
CA MET A 215 -0.46 -6.14 2.68
C MET A 215 0.41 -7.36 2.97
N GLY A 216 1.62 -7.16 3.51
CA GLY A 216 2.46 -8.27 3.99
C GLY A 216 1.76 -9.13 5.04
N ASN A 217 1.11 -8.52 6.03
CA ASN A 217 0.38 -9.24 7.08
C ASN A 217 -0.87 -9.98 6.59
N LYS A 218 -1.43 -9.64 5.43
CA LYS A 218 -2.56 -10.36 4.83
C LYS A 218 -2.14 -11.54 3.95
N THR A 219 -0.90 -11.51 3.46
CA THR A 219 -0.35 -12.53 2.59
C THR A 219 0.24 -13.70 3.40
N THR A 220 0.63 -13.46 4.66
CA THR A 220 1.13 -14.49 5.59
C THR A 220 0.01 -15.00 6.47
#